data_AF-A0A1S6H226-F1
#
_entry.id   AF-A0A1S6H226-F1
#
_cell.length_a   1.000
_cell.length_b   1.000
_cell.length_c   1.000
_cell.angle_alpha   90.00
_cell.angle_beta   90.00
_cell.angle_gamma   90.00
#
_symmetry.space_group_name_H-M   'P 1'
#
loop_
_entity.id
_entity.type
_entity.pdbx_description
1 polymer ?
#
loop_
_entity_poly.entity_id
_entity_poly.type
_entity_poly.pdbx_seq_one_letter_code
_entity_poly.pdbx_strand_id
1 'polypeptide(L)'
;MKKSLLLLLILISLPLAAAECMLDGEVVPCSELTGFFWGMGIFIFLFILLMLAGLVFWIIMLVDCAKRNFKKSEDKLIWILIVVLLQVIGAVVYYFVVKRKDKR
;
A
#
# COMPACT_ATOMS: atom_id res chain seq x y z
N MET A 1 -24.44 3.50 -6.95
CA MET A 1 -22.99 3.17 -6.89
C MET A 1 -22.73 1.70 -6.51
N LYS A 2 -23.29 1.17 -5.41
CA LYS A 2 -23.06 -0.24 -4.99
C LYS A 2 -23.42 -1.30 -6.06
N LYS A 3 -24.53 -1.14 -6.79
CA LYS A 3 -24.94 -2.07 -7.87
C LYS A 3 -24.00 -2.08 -9.08
N SER A 4 -23.42 -0.93 -9.44
CA SER A 4 -22.46 -0.82 -10.55
C SER A 4 -21.11 -1.42 -10.17
N LEU A 5 -20.70 -1.30 -8.90
CA LEU A 5 -19.54 -1.99 -8.34
C LEU A 5 -19.75 -3.52 -8.29
N LEU A 6 -20.97 -3.97 -7.96
CA LEU A 6 -21.34 -5.38 -7.89
C LEU A 6 -21.42 -6.03 -9.29
N LEU A 7 -21.92 -5.30 -10.29
CA LEU A 7 -21.91 -5.69 -11.71
C LEU A 7 -20.49 -5.76 -12.29
N LEU A 8 -19.62 -4.80 -11.92
CA LEU A 8 -18.21 -4.84 -12.32
C LEU A 8 -17.49 -6.03 -11.70
N LEU A 9 -17.71 -6.34 -10.42
CA LEU A 9 -17.14 -7.54 -9.78
C LEU A 9 -17.60 -8.84 -10.45
N ILE A 10 -18.87 -8.92 -10.86
CA ILE A 10 -19.41 -10.09 -11.58
C ILE A 10 -18.81 -10.20 -12.99
N LEU A 11 -18.63 -9.09 -13.71
CA LEU A 11 -18.01 -9.07 -15.04
C LEU A 11 -16.52 -9.47 -15.03
N ILE A 12 -15.79 -9.22 -13.95
CA ILE A 12 -14.39 -9.64 -13.81
C ILE A 12 -14.30 -11.18 -13.61
N SER A 13 -15.35 -11.83 -13.08
CA SER A 13 -15.44 -13.31 -13.00
C SER A 13 -15.99 -14.00 -14.26
N LEU A 14 -16.48 -13.23 -15.24
CA LEU A 14 -17.13 -13.77 -16.44
C LEU A 14 -16.21 -14.25 -17.59
N PRO A 15 -14.89 -13.99 -17.67
CA PRO A 15 -14.10 -14.53 -18.77
C PRO A 15 -13.52 -15.91 -18.41
N LEU A 16 -14.32 -16.82 -17.84
CA LEU A 16 -13.79 -18.14 -17.48
C LEU A 16 -14.77 -19.32 -17.42
N ALA A 17 -15.96 -19.18 -18.00
CA ALA A 17 -16.88 -20.32 -18.09
C ALA A 17 -16.69 -21.20 -19.34
N ALA A 18 -15.76 -20.88 -20.25
CA ALA A 18 -15.62 -21.62 -21.51
C ALA A 18 -14.20 -21.59 -22.14
N ALA A 19 -13.17 -21.83 -21.35
CA ALA A 19 -11.86 -22.21 -21.89
C ALA A 19 -11.51 -23.60 -21.35
N GLU A 20 -11.97 -24.65 -22.01
CA GLU A 20 -11.49 -26.01 -21.76
C GLU A 20 -10.11 -26.13 -22.44
N CYS A 21 -9.03 -26.17 -21.66
CA CYS A 21 -7.69 -26.39 -22.22
C CYS A 21 -7.41 -27.89 -22.24
N MET A 22 -7.13 -28.44 -23.43
CA MET A 22 -6.69 -29.83 -23.57
C MET A 22 -5.16 -29.92 -23.48
N LEU A 23 -4.68 -30.74 -22.53
CA LEU A 23 -3.29 -31.19 -22.43
C LEU A 23 -3.31 -32.72 -22.57
N ASP A 24 -2.65 -33.26 -23.60
CA ASP A 24 -2.53 -34.71 -23.87
C ASP A 24 -3.84 -35.53 -23.85
N GLY A 25 -4.97 -34.91 -24.19
CA GLY A 25 -6.27 -35.59 -24.28
C GLY A 25 -7.00 -35.81 -22.94
N GLU A 26 -6.50 -35.26 -21.83
CA GLU A 26 -7.17 -35.28 -20.53
C GLU A 26 -7.69 -33.88 -20.16
N VAL A 27 -8.95 -33.81 -19.72
CA VAL A 27 -9.62 -32.55 -19.38
C VAL A 27 -9.14 -32.01 -18.03
N VAL A 28 -8.19 -31.07 -18.06
CA VAL A 28 -7.81 -30.34 -16.86
C VAL A 28 -8.73 -29.13 -16.66
N PRO A 29 -9.37 -28.97 -15.50
CA PRO A 29 -10.20 -27.81 -15.24
C PRO A 29 -9.30 -26.56 -15.11
N CYS A 30 -9.46 -25.59 -16.00
CA CYS A 30 -8.78 -24.30 -15.97
C CYS A 30 -9.09 -23.44 -14.72
N SER A 31 -9.96 -23.93 -13.83
CA SER A 31 -10.35 -23.29 -12.57
C SER A 31 -9.20 -23.20 -11.57
N GLU A 32 -8.27 -24.16 -11.56
CA GLU A 32 -7.14 -24.17 -10.60
C GLU A 32 -6.03 -23.19 -11.02
N LEU A 33 -5.77 -23.09 -12.33
CA LEU A 33 -4.73 -22.20 -12.87
C LEU A 33 -5.10 -20.72 -12.64
N THR A 34 -6.37 -20.39 -12.79
CA THR A 34 -6.88 -19.02 -12.62
C THR A 34 -7.00 -18.59 -11.17
N GLY A 35 -7.25 -19.52 -10.24
CA GLY A 35 -7.25 -19.24 -8.81
C GLY A 35 -5.90 -18.72 -8.31
N PHE A 36 -4.79 -19.27 -8.81
CA PHE A 36 -3.45 -18.79 -8.48
C PHE A 36 -3.18 -17.36 -8.99
N PHE A 37 -3.58 -17.06 -10.24
CA PHE A 37 -3.42 -15.72 -10.82
C PHE A 37 -4.30 -14.66 -10.14
N TRP A 38 -5.52 -15.03 -9.74
CA TRP A 38 -6.42 -14.15 -9.00
C TRP A 38 -5.93 -13.88 -7.57
N GLY A 39 -5.49 -14.92 -6.86
CA GLY A 39 -4.93 -14.79 -5.52
C GLY A 39 -3.69 -13.90 -5.51
N MET A 40 -2.76 -14.14 -6.45
CA MET A 40 -1.54 -13.35 -6.56
C MET A 40 -1.82 -11.89 -6.98
N GLY A 41 -2.82 -11.67 -7.85
CA GLY A 41 -3.26 -10.33 -8.25
C GLY A 41 -3.80 -9.49 -7.09
N ILE A 42 -4.64 -10.07 -6.21
CA ILE A 42 -5.15 -9.38 -5.01
C ILE A 42 -3.99 -8.98 -4.08
N PHE A 43 -3.03 -9.87 -3.85
CA PHE A 43 -1.90 -9.61 -2.97
C PHE A 43 -1.02 -8.46 -3.48
N ILE A 44 -0.74 -8.45 -4.78
CA ILE A 44 0.04 -7.39 -5.43
C ILE A 44 -0.70 -6.05 -5.34
N PHE A 45 -2.00 -6.04 -5.60
CA PHE A 45 -2.81 -4.83 -5.51
C PHE A 45 -2.82 -4.25 -4.09
N LEU A 46 -3.00 -5.11 -3.07
CA LEU A 46 -2.97 -4.69 -1.67
C LEU A 46 -1.59 -4.15 -1.27
N PHE A 47 -0.52 -4.79 -1.74
CA PHE A 47 0.86 -4.37 -1.48
C PHE A 47 1.18 -3.00 -2.08
N ILE A 48 0.75 -2.76 -3.32
CA ILE A 48 0.89 -1.45 -3.99
C ILE A 48 0.13 -0.37 -3.20
N LEU A 49 -1.09 -0.66 -2.77
CA LEU A 49 -1.88 0.27 -1.97
C LEU A 49 -1.18 0.63 -0.65
N LEU A 50 -0.57 -0.36 0.01
CA LEU A 50 0.16 -0.18 1.26
C LEU A 50 1.43 0.64 1.07
N MET A 51 2.19 0.38 0.00
CA MET A 51 3.36 1.16 -0.38
C MET A 51 2.99 2.62 -0.67
N LEU A 52 1.91 2.84 -1.41
CA LEU A 52 1.44 4.19 -1.72
C LEU A 52 1.00 4.92 -0.45
N ALA A 53 0.25 4.26 0.43
CA ALA A 53 -0.12 4.82 1.73
C ALA A 53 1.10 5.14 2.60
N GLY A 54 2.12 4.28 2.61
CA GLY A 54 3.38 4.50 3.31
C GLY A 54 4.15 5.73 2.78
N LEU A 55 4.19 5.91 1.47
CA LEU A 55 4.80 7.09 0.84
C LEU A 55 4.03 8.38 1.16
N VAL A 56 2.70 8.36 1.06
CA VAL A 56 1.88 9.53 1.42
C VAL A 56 2.08 9.89 2.89
N PHE A 57 2.05 8.89 3.78
CA PHE A 57 2.28 9.09 5.21
C PHE A 57 3.67 9.67 5.50
N TRP A 58 4.71 9.18 4.81
CA TRP A 58 6.06 9.70 4.92
C TRP A 58 6.16 11.17 4.51
N ILE A 59 5.56 11.57 3.38
CA ILE A 59 5.55 12.96 2.93
C ILE A 59 4.81 13.86 3.92
N ILE A 60 3.65 13.45 4.44
CA ILE A 60 2.90 14.24 5.43
C ILE A 60 3.76 14.51 6.67
N MET A 61 4.51 13.51 7.15
CA MET A 61 5.39 13.70 8.31
C MET A 61 6.59 14.61 8.01
N LEU A 62 7.11 14.55 6.78
CA LEU A 62 8.15 15.47 6.33
C LEU A 62 7.65 16.93 6.31
N VAL A 63 6.43 17.14 5.82
CA VAL A 63 5.77 18.46 5.80
C VAL A 63 5.46 18.96 7.22
N ASP A 64 4.97 18.10 8.12
CA ASP A 64 4.74 18.43 9.53
C ASP A 64 6.06 18.89 10.19
N CYS A 65 7.15 18.15 9.98
CA CYS A 65 8.47 18.50 10.47
C CYS A 65 8.96 19.84 9.89
N ALA A 66 8.77 20.09 8.59
CA ALA A 66 9.18 21.34 7.96
C ALA A 66 8.37 22.55 8.45
N LYS A 67 7.07 22.39 8.70
CA LYS A 67 6.17 23.47 9.17
C LYS A 67 6.29 23.73 10.68
N ARG A 68 6.78 22.77 11.47
CA ARG A 68 6.96 22.94 12.91
C ARG A 68 8.06 23.95 13.21
N ASN A 69 7.80 24.85 14.15
CA ASN A 69 8.81 25.77 14.67
C ASN A 69 9.56 25.10 15.81
N PHE A 70 10.73 24.55 15.52
CA PHE A 70 11.64 24.05 16.53
C PHE A 70 12.34 25.23 17.22
N LYS A 71 12.57 25.13 18.54
CA LYS A 71 13.25 26.17 19.32
C LYS A 71 14.68 26.42 18.83
N LYS A 72 15.33 25.39 18.28
CA LYS A 72 16.62 25.48 17.61
C LYS A 72 16.47 25.09 16.14
N SER A 73 17.08 25.87 15.25
CA SER A 73 17.12 25.60 13.81
C SER A 73 17.83 24.28 13.48
N GLU A 74 18.83 23.91 14.28
CA GLU A 74 19.61 22.67 14.14
C GLU A 74 18.74 21.42 14.35
N ASP A 75 17.84 21.45 15.33
CA ASP A 75 16.94 20.32 15.64
C ASP A 75 15.99 20.04 14.46
N LYS A 76 15.58 21.08 13.71
CA LYS A 76 14.74 20.92 12.51
C LYS A 76 15.47 20.11 11.45
N LEU A 77 16.73 20.47 11.17
CA LEU A 77 17.52 19.82 10.13
C LEU A 77 17.81 18.36 10.46
N ILE A 78 18.15 18.07 11.72
CA ILE A 78 18.40 16.69 12.19
C ILE A 78 17.16 15.82 12.03
N TRP A 79 15.97 16.32 12.39
CA TRP A 79 14.74 15.55 12.23
C TRP A 79 14.36 15.31 10.77
N ILE A 80 14.54 16.31 9.90
CA ILE A 80 14.35 16.13 8.46
C ILE A 80 15.31 15.06 7.93
N LEU A 81 16.59 15.09 8.34
CA LEU A 81 17.59 14.12 7.88
C LEU A 81 17.25 12.69 8.32
N ILE A 82 16.81 12.51 9.57
CA ILE A 82 16.38 11.20 10.09
C ILE A 82 15.15 10.70 9.32
N VAL A 83 14.14 11.55 9.11
CA VAL A 83 12.90 11.15 8.40
C VAL A 83 13.20 10.83 6.94
N VAL A 84 14.12 11.55 6.29
CA VAL A 84 14.54 11.28 4.91
C VAL A 84 15.35 9.98 4.80
N LEU A 85 16.33 9.76 5.68
CA LEU A 85 17.22 8.58 5.57
C LEU A 85 16.55 7.28 6.02
N LEU A 86 15.63 7.33 6.99
CA LEU A 86 14.96 6.13 7.51
C LEU A 86 13.54 5.95 6.92
N GLN A 87 13.13 6.80 5.98
CA GLN A 87 11.83 6.73 5.30
C GLN A 87 10.65 6.55 6.30
N VAL A 88 9.79 5.56 6.07
CA VAL A 88 8.65 5.20 6.93
C VAL A 88 9.08 4.97 8.39
N ILE A 89 10.24 4.34 8.63
CA ILE A 89 10.76 4.09 9.98
C ILE A 89 11.11 5.41 10.67
N GLY A 90 11.71 6.35 9.93
CA GLY A 90 12.04 7.69 10.43
C GLY A 90 10.79 8.49 10.82
N ALA A 91 9.71 8.36 10.04
CA ALA A 91 8.42 8.98 10.34
C ALA A 91 7.79 8.43 11.64
N VAL A 92 7.87 7.12 11.88
CA VAL A 92 7.39 6.49 13.12
C VAL A 92 8.19 6.99 14.33
N VAL A 93 9.52 7.05 14.22
CA VAL A 93 10.39 7.55 15.30
C VAL A 93 10.10 9.03 15.59
N TYR A 94 9.91 9.88 14.57
CA TYR A 94 9.52 11.29 14.72
C TYR A 94 8.21 11.44 15.50
N TYR A 95 7.21 10.63 15.16
CA TYR A 95 5.92 10.66 15.85
C TYR A 95 6.07 10.34 17.34
N PHE A 96 6.80 9.29 17.71
CA PHE A 96 6.96 8.89 19.11
C PHE A 96 7.84 9.85 19.93
N VAL A 97 8.92 10.36 19.35
CA VAL A 97 9.90 11.16 20.11
C VAL A 97 9.52 12.64 20.15
N VAL A 98 9.09 13.22 19.03
CA VAL A 98 8.82 14.66 18.94
C VAL A 98 7.37 14.99 19.24
N LYS A 99 6.43 14.28 18.60
CA LYS A 99 5.00 14.61 18.73
C LYS A 99 4.44 14.21 20.09
N ARG A 100 4.97 13.13 20.70
CA ARG A 100 4.55 12.69 22.03
C ARG A 100 5.16 13.50 23.19
N LYS A 101 6.38 14.03 23.04
CA LYS A 101 7.02 14.88 24.07
C LYS A 101 6.40 16.27 24.20
N ASP A 102 5.88 16.81 23.11
CA ASP A 102 5.26 18.15 23.07
C ASP A 102 3.93 18.23 23.84
N LYS A 103 3.25 17.09 24.03
CA LYS A 103 2.01 16.99 24.83
C LYS A 103 2.23 16.86 26.34
N ARG A 104 3.47 16.90 26.85
CA ARG A 104 3.75 16.83 28.29
C ARG A 104 4.31 18.16 28.79
#